data_AF-A0A3N0XPM9-F1
#
_entry.id   AF-A0A3N0XPM9-F1
#
_cell.length_a   1.000
_cell.length_b   1.000
_cell.length_c   1.000
_cell.angle_alpha   90.00
_cell.angle_beta   90.00
_cell.angle_gamma   90.00
#
_symmetry.space_group_name_H-M   'P 1'
#
loop_
_entity.id
_entity.type
_entity.pdbx_description
1 polymer ?
#
loop_
_entity_poly.entity_id
_entity_poly.type
_entity_poly.pdbx_seq_one_letter_code
_entity_poly.pdbx_strand_id
1 'polypeptide(L)'
;MGEVAARKTKRGLTSGMCRLDYRRPENRAFYLVLFKHVIFLEKRGCPRTALEYCKLILSLDPENDPLCMLLLFDFLCLRCREYTTLIRLYEEWEVKNSTLSQVRDSDLSLSAKFTVLNLE
;
A
#
# COMPACT_ATOMS: atom_id res chain seq x y z
N MET A 1 4.71 20.24 27.66
CA MET A 1 3.92 20.00 26.42
C MET A 1 4.64 19.14 25.35
N GLY A 2 5.79 18.50 25.63
CA GLY A 2 6.54 17.73 24.63
C GLY A 2 6.29 16.21 24.58
N GLU A 3 5.50 15.65 25.49
CA GLU A 3 5.40 14.18 25.67
C GLU A 3 4.17 13.55 24.99
N VAL A 4 3.19 14.38 24.63
CA VAL A 4 1.90 13.91 24.08
C VAL A 4 1.99 13.62 22.57
N ALA A 5 2.95 14.22 21.86
CA ALA A 5 3.17 13.99 20.43
C ALA A 5 3.75 12.60 20.15
N ALA A 6 4.71 12.13 20.96
CA ALA A 6 5.33 10.80 20.79
C ALA A 6 4.35 9.64 21.04
N ARG A 7 3.31 9.87 21.87
CA ARG A 7 2.23 8.89 22.10
C ARG A 7 1.25 8.78 20.92
N LYS A 8 1.15 9.81 20.07
CA LYS A 8 0.31 9.77 18.86
C LYS A 8 0.91 8.84 17.78
N THR A 9 2.24 8.76 17.71
CA THR A 9 2.94 7.90 16.74
C THR A 9 2.87 6.41 17.09
N LYS A 10 2.89 6.05 18.39
CA LYS A 10 2.87 4.63 18.81
C LYS A 10 1.55 3.89 18.51
N ARG A 11 0.41 4.60 18.43
CA ARG A 11 -0.92 3.97 18.22
C ARG A 11 -1.35 3.84 16.77
N GLY A 12 -0.72 4.56 15.84
CA GLY A 12 -1.00 4.41 14.40
C GLY A 12 -0.45 3.10 13.84
N LEU A 13 0.69 2.63 14.35
CA LEU A 13 1.40 1.44 13.85
C LEU A 13 0.62 0.15 14.13
N THR A 14 -0.07 0.09 15.27
CA THR A 14 -0.93 -1.05 15.65
C THR A 14 -2.32 -0.99 15.02
N SER A 15 -2.68 0.14 14.41
CA SER A 15 -4.04 0.41 13.88
C SER A 15 -4.10 0.45 12.35
N GLY A 16 -2.99 0.20 11.63
CA GLY A 16 -2.97 0.22 10.16
C GLY A 16 -3.17 1.61 9.51
N MET A 17 -3.19 2.69 10.30
CA MET A 17 -3.50 4.06 9.84
C MET A 17 -2.27 4.97 9.73
N CYS A 18 -1.06 4.41 9.83
CA CYS A 18 0.17 5.18 9.66
C CYS A 18 0.37 5.55 8.19
N ARG A 19 -0.11 6.72 7.78
CA ARG A 19 0.16 7.28 6.44
C ARG A 19 1.50 8.01 6.43
N LEU A 20 2.31 7.79 5.41
CA LEU A 20 3.63 8.40 5.26
C LEU A 20 3.81 8.92 3.84
N ASP A 21 3.66 10.22 3.61
CA ASP A 21 3.79 10.81 2.27
C ASP A 21 5.24 10.67 1.74
N TYR A 22 5.42 10.08 0.55
CA TYR A 22 6.72 9.91 -0.10
C TYR A 22 7.32 11.22 -0.63
N ARG A 23 6.49 12.25 -0.84
CA ARG A 23 6.94 13.56 -1.36
C ARG A 23 7.97 14.21 -0.43
N ARG A 24 7.86 13.94 0.87
CA ARG A 24 8.79 14.41 1.90
C ARG A 24 10.14 13.69 1.82
N PRO A 25 11.27 14.42 1.66
CA PRO A 25 12.59 13.80 1.49
C PRO A 25 13.00 12.92 2.68
N GLU A 26 12.57 13.25 3.89
CA GLU A 26 12.87 12.50 5.13
C GLU A 26 12.29 11.08 5.08
N ASN A 27 11.13 10.92 4.44
CA ASN A 27 10.43 9.65 4.37
C ASN A 27 10.98 8.73 3.28
N ARG A 28 11.65 9.28 2.26
CA ARG A 28 12.17 8.50 1.13
C ARG A 28 13.14 7.43 1.57
N ALA A 29 14.01 7.73 2.54
CA ALA A 29 14.96 6.77 3.09
C ALA A 29 14.24 5.55 3.66
N PHE A 30 13.11 5.75 4.34
CA PHE A 30 12.31 4.67 4.91
C PHE A 30 11.71 3.76 3.83
N TYR A 31 11.09 4.35 2.81
CA TYR A 31 10.56 3.62 1.66
C TYR A 31 11.62 2.81 0.92
N LEU A 32 12.80 3.40 0.67
CA LEU A 32 13.89 2.71 -0.01
C LEU A 32 14.45 1.54 0.81
N VAL A 33 14.52 1.68 2.14
CA VAL A 33 14.95 0.59 3.02
C VAL A 33 13.94 -0.55 3.02
N LEU A 34 12.65 -0.25 3.12
CA LEU A 34 11.59 -1.26 3.04
C LEU A 34 11.60 -1.97 1.69
N PHE A 35 11.72 -1.23 0.59
CA PHE A 35 11.83 -1.82 -0.75
C PHE A 35 13.02 -2.77 -0.87
N LYS A 36 14.20 -2.34 -0.43
CA LYS A 36 15.39 -3.21 -0.41
C LYS A 36 15.17 -4.46 0.45
N HIS A 37 14.44 -4.33 1.55
CA HIS A 37 14.10 -5.47 2.41
C HIS A 37 13.16 -6.46 1.71
N VAL A 38 12.15 -5.98 0.97
CA VAL A 38 11.27 -6.84 0.15
C VAL A 38 12.08 -7.61 -0.89
N ILE A 39 12.95 -6.93 -1.64
CA ILE A 39 13.82 -7.59 -2.64
C ILE A 39 14.74 -8.62 -1.99
N PHE A 40 15.24 -8.34 -0.79
CA PHE A 40 16.04 -9.29 -0.02
C PHE A 40 15.25 -10.53 0.43
N LEU A 41 14.01 -10.35 0.88
CA LEU A 41 13.11 -11.45 1.25
C LEU A 41 12.72 -12.31 0.03
N GLU A 42 12.51 -11.66 -1.12
CA GLU A 42 12.21 -12.31 -2.39
C GLU A 42 13.37 -13.24 -2.81
N LYS A 43 14.61 -12.74 -2.76
CA LYS A 43 15.83 -13.53 -3.04
C LYS A 43 16.06 -14.68 -2.06
N ARG A 44 15.63 -14.54 -0.81
CA ARG A 44 15.71 -15.59 0.21
C ARG A 44 14.64 -16.67 0.07
N GLY A 45 13.67 -16.50 -0.83
CA GLY A 45 12.59 -17.46 -1.02
C GLY A 45 11.50 -17.36 0.04
N CYS A 46 11.33 -16.18 0.66
CA CYS A 46 10.23 -15.88 1.59
C CYS A 46 9.20 -14.95 0.91
N PRO A 47 8.52 -15.37 -0.18
CA PRO A 47 7.63 -14.49 -0.93
C PRO A 47 6.41 -14.08 -0.12
N ARG A 48 5.95 -14.91 0.82
CA ARG A 48 4.80 -14.61 1.69
C ARG A 48 5.06 -13.42 2.60
N THR A 49 6.24 -13.37 3.22
CA THR A 49 6.65 -12.22 4.04
C THR A 49 6.88 -10.99 3.17
N ALA A 50 7.50 -11.16 2.00
CA ALA A 50 7.68 -10.07 1.05
C ALA A 50 6.33 -9.44 0.63
N LEU A 51 5.29 -10.26 0.42
CA LEU A 51 3.95 -9.82 0.08
C LEU A 51 3.33 -8.94 1.18
N GLU A 52 3.46 -9.32 2.45
CA GLU A 52 2.97 -8.51 3.58
C GLU A 52 3.69 -7.17 3.68
N TYR A 53 5.01 -7.13 3.42
CA TYR A 53 5.75 -5.87 3.34
C TYR A 53 5.32 -5.01 2.14
N CYS A 54 4.99 -5.61 0.99
CA CYS A 54 4.42 -4.87 -0.14
C CYS A 54 3.08 -4.23 0.23
N LYS A 55 2.17 -4.98 0.88
CA LYS A 55 0.89 -4.45 1.38
C LYS A 55 1.10 -3.30 2.35
N LEU A 56 2.07 -3.44 3.27
CA LEU A 56 2.45 -2.37 4.19
C LEU A 56 2.89 -1.12 3.42
N ILE A 57 3.81 -1.23 2.47
CA ILE A 57 4.29 -0.08 1.70
C ILE A 57 3.15 0.60 0.94
N LEU A 58 2.25 -0.18 0.32
CA LEU A 58 1.06 0.33 -0.36
C LEU A 58 0.07 1.01 0.60
N SER A 59 -0.05 0.55 1.85
CA SER A 59 -0.89 1.20 2.86
C SER A 59 -0.33 2.54 3.35
N LEU A 60 0.98 2.77 3.24
CA LEU A 60 1.62 4.00 3.66
C LEU A 60 1.28 5.18 2.72
N ASP A 61 1.28 4.92 1.41
CA ASP A 61 0.93 5.88 0.35
C ASP A 61 0.11 5.18 -0.76
N PRO A 62 -1.23 5.14 -0.62
CA PRO A 62 -2.10 4.47 -1.57
C PRO A 62 -2.33 5.25 -2.87
N GLU A 63 -1.92 6.53 -2.94
CA GLU A 63 -2.26 7.41 -4.05
C GLU A 63 -1.13 7.53 -5.09
N ASN A 64 0.13 7.53 -4.66
CA ASN A 64 1.23 7.95 -5.55
C ASN A 64 2.19 6.82 -5.99
N ASP A 65 2.01 5.57 -5.52
CA ASP A 65 2.90 4.40 -5.75
C ASP A 65 4.27 4.72 -6.40
N PRO A 66 5.15 5.43 -5.68
CA PRO A 66 6.34 6.05 -6.28
C PRO A 66 7.45 5.06 -6.60
N LEU A 67 7.33 3.82 -6.12
CA LEU A 67 8.28 2.73 -6.32
C LEU A 67 7.73 1.62 -7.22
N CYS A 68 6.54 1.82 -7.82
CA CYS A 68 5.84 0.81 -8.62
C CYS A 68 5.68 -0.52 -7.87
N MET A 69 5.34 -0.46 -6.58
CA MET A 69 5.17 -1.62 -5.71
C MET A 69 4.05 -2.54 -6.21
N LEU A 70 3.06 -2.01 -6.94
CA LEU A 70 2.00 -2.82 -7.54
C LEU A 70 2.54 -3.86 -8.52
N LEU A 71 3.57 -3.54 -9.31
CA LEU A 71 4.18 -4.49 -10.24
C LEU A 71 4.85 -5.65 -9.49
N LEU A 72 5.48 -5.34 -8.36
CA LEU A 72 6.10 -6.36 -7.50
C LEU A 72 5.04 -7.17 -6.75
N PHE A 73 3.92 -6.55 -6.39
CA PHE A 73 2.79 -7.21 -5.74
C PHE A 73 2.20 -8.32 -6.63
N ASP A 74 1.97 -8.06 -7.92
CA ASP A 74 1.45 -9.05 -8.87
C ASP A 74 2.37 -10.27 -8.96
N PHE A 75 3.67 -10.02 -9.07
CA PHE A 75 4.68 -11.07 -9.11
C PHE A 75 4.70 -11.92 -7.82
N LEU A 76 4.63 -11.26 -6.65
CA LEU A 76 4.64 -11.94 -5.36
C LEU A 76 3.36 -12.74 -5.10
N CYS A 77 2.19 -12.25 -5.52
CA CYS A 77 0.92 -12.98 -5.43
C CYS A 77 0.98 -14.30 -6.20
N LEU A 78 1.49 -14.28 -7.44
CA LEU A 78 1.69 -15.47 -8.26
C LEU A 78 2.65 -16.46 -7.59
N ARG A 79 3.76 -15.97 -7.01
CA ARG A 79 4.72 -16.80 -6.27
C ARG A 79 4.16 -17.40 -4.98
N CYS A 80 3.27 -16.69 -4.29
CA CYS A 80 2.64 -17.17 -3.05
C CYS A 80 1.42 -18.07 -3.29
N ARG A 81 0.94 -18.18 -4.54
CA ARG A 81 -0.33 -18.82 -4.92
C ARG A 81 -1.56 -18.15 -4.29
N GLU A 82 -1.45 -16.87 -3.96
CA GLU A 82 -2.52 -16.04 -3.40
C GLU A 82 -3.29 -15.37 -4.55
N TYR A 83 -3.91 -16.18 -5.41
CA TYR A 83 -4.61 -15.69 -6.61
C TYR A 83 -5.87 -14.91 -6.25
N THR A 84 -6.54 -15.25 -5.15
CA THR A 84 -7.76 -14.57 -4.69
C THR A 84 -7.50 -13.10 -4.39
N THR A 85 -6.38 -12.76 -3.77
CA THR A 85 -6.01 -11.36 -3.51
C THR A 85 -5.76 -10.59 -4.80
N LEU A 86 -5.11 -11.22 -5.78
CA LEU A 86 -4.83 -10.62 -7.08
C LEU A 86 -6.12 -10.37 -7.87
N ILE A 87 -7.05 -11.33 -7.88
CA ILE A 87 -8.35 -11.19 -8.56
C ILE A 87 -9.16 -10.06 -7.92
N ARG A 88 -9.25 -10.01 -6.59
CA ARG A 88 -9.95 -8.93 -5.87
C ARG A 88 -9.37 -7.55 -6.22
N LEU A 89 -8.03 -7.44 -6.29
CA LEU A 89 -7.36 -6.20 -6.69
C LEU A 89 -7.75 -5.78 -8.11
N TYR A 90 -7.79 -6.73 -9.05
CA TYR A 90 -8.14 -6.46 -10.44
C TYR A 90 -9.62 -6.07 -10.61
N GLU A 91 -10.54 -6.75 -9.92
CA GLU A 91 -11.96 -6.41 -9.90
C GLU A 91 -12.19 -4.98 -9.39
N GLU A 92 -11.50 -4.60 -8.31
CA GLU A 92 -11.59 -3.24 -7.77
C GLU A 92 -11.01 -2.20 -8.74
N TRP A 93 -9.92 -2.53 -9.43
CA TRP A 93 -9.34 -1.68 -10.46
C TRP A 93 -10.27 -1.48 -11.67
N GLU A 94 -10.91 -2.55 -12.15
CA GLU A 94 -11.91 -2.50 -13.23
C GLU A 94 -13.14 -1.66 -12.84
N VAL A 95 -13.63 -1.81 -11.60
CA VAL A 95 -14.74 -0.98 -11.08
C VAL A 95 -14.33 0.49 -11.01
N LYS A 96 -13.10 0.80 -10.59
CA LYS A 96 -12.57 2.17 -10.59
C LYS A 96 -12.51 2.73 -12.01
N ASN A 97 -12.04 1.98 -13.00
CA ASN A 97 -11.94 2.43 -14.38
C ASN A 97 -13.29 2.56 -15.08
N SER A 98 -14.22 1.63 -14.79
CA SER A 98 -15.60 1.68 -15.26
C SER A 98 -16.35 2.87 -14.64
N THR A 99 -16.16 3.11 -13.33
CA THR A 99 -16.68 4.31 -12.64
C THR A 99 -16.06 5.58 -13.22
N LEU A 100 -14.76 5.61 -13.51
CA LEU A 100 -14.10 6.76 -14.13
C LEU A 100 -14.62 7.03 -15.55
N SER A 101 -15.01 6.01 -16.32
CA SER A 101 -15.70 6.23 -17.60
C SER A 101 -17.10 6.81 -17.44
N GLN A 102 -17.78 6.57 -16.31
CA GLN A 102 -19.08 7.18 -15.97
C GLN A 102 -18.95 8.56 -15.28
N VAL A 103 -17.83 8.84 -14.62
CA VAL A 103 -17.58 10.03 -13.79
C VAL A 103 -16.70 11.08 -14.50
N ARG A 104 -16.41 10.92 -15.80
CA ARG A 104 -15.79 12.01 -16.61
C ARG A 104 -16.57 13.34 -16.57
N ASP A 105 -17.79 13.36 -16.04
CA ASP A 105 -18.62 14.56 -15.92
C ASP A 105 -18.74 15.19 -14.52
N SER A 106 -18.21 14.64 -13.41
CA SER A 106 -18.32 15.36 -12.12
C SER A 106 -17.32 14.96 -11.03
N ASP A 107 -16.31 15.81 -10.84
CA ASP A 107 -15.62 16.15 -9.59
C ASP A 107 -15.34 15.08 -8.51
N LEU A 108 -14.07 14.68 -8.49
CA LEU A 108 -13.13 14.69 -7.36
C LEU A 108 -13.64 14.21 -5.97
N SER A 109 -13.46 12.92 -5.69
CA SER A 109 -13.18 12.46 -4.30
C SER A 109 -12.39 11.15 -4.30
N LEU A 110 -11.06 11.26 -4.46
CA LEU A 110 -10.11 10.15 -4.33
C LEU A 110 -9.91 9.69 -2.86
N SER A 111 -10.41 10.45 -1.88
CA SER A 111 -10.13 10.20 -0.46
C SER A 111 -11.06 9.18 0.20
N ALA A 112 -12.18 8.78 -0.42
CA ALA A 112 -13.24 8.06 0.30
C ALA A 112 -13.16 6.52 0.27
N LYS A 113 -12.44 5.90 -0.67
CA LYS A 113 -12.60 4.46 -0.93
C LYS A 113 -11.47 3.54 -0.43
N PHE A 114 -10.30 4.09 -0.07
CA PHE A 114 -9.22 3.28 0.54
C PHE A 114 -9.56 2.83 1.99
N THR A 115 -10.62 3.37 2.61
CA THR A 115 -11.07 2.97 3.95
C THR A 115 -11.58 1.52 4.01
N VAL A 116 -11.93 0.89 2.88
CA VAL A 116 -12.51 -0.46 2.85
C VAL A 116 -11.45 -1.58 2.97
N LEU A 117 -10.16 -1.27 2.81
CA LEU A 117 -9.06 -2.24 3.01
C LEU A 117 -8.62 -2.43 4.47
N ASN A 118 -9.32 -1.85 5.46
CA ASN A 118 -9.05 -2.02 6.90
C ASN A 118 -10.21 -2.71 7.67
N LEU A 119 -10.87 -3.67 7.05
CA LEU A 119 -11.88 -4.52 7.70
C LEU A 119 -11.75 -5.97 7.23
N GLU A 120 -10.63 -6.60 7.57
CA GLU A 120 -10.48 -8.03 7.91
C GLU A 120 -9.13 -8.25 8.61
#